data_AF-A0A4Q1CAR9-F1
#
_entry.id   AF-A0A4Q1CAR9-F1
#
_cell.length_a   1.000
_cell.length_b   1.000
_cell.length_c   1.000
_cell.angle_alpha   90.00
_cell.angle_beta   90.00
_cell.angle_gamma   90.00
#
_symmetry.space_group_name_H-M   'P 1'
#
loop_
_entity.id
_entity.type
_entity.pdbx_description
1 polymer ?
#
loop_
_entity_poly.entity_id
_entity_poly.type
_entity_poly.pdbx_seq_one_letter_code
_entity_poly.pdbx_strand_id
1 'polypeptide(L)'
;MKLRSLLTFTLTLTLGLCAVSAQEQVALQLDLPKPLFVGTPRPIKMANLEVFSHKRPDFMVPAGTVLLSAGKEVTSSDEFPVIGELGFVTDGDKTGMDGSFLEIGPGTQWVQIDLGASSPLAAIVVWHFHSQARVYHDFIVQVSDDKTFKTGVTTLYNTDDDNSSALGAGKDVNYIESNMGRIVDAKGTKARYVRLYSNGNTSNELNHYCEVEVFGTPAK
;
A
#
# COMPACT_ATOMS: atom_id res chain seq x y z
N MET A 1 -63.14 45.52 31.94
CA MET A 1 -63.07 44.68 30.72
C MET A 1 -61.59 44.44 30.41
N LYS A 2 -61.14 43.19 30.48
CA LYS A 2 -59.73 42.78 30.40
C LYS A 2 -59.30 42.67 28.93
N LEU A 3 -58.16 43.24 28.55
CA LEU A 3 -57.50 42.95 27.27
C LEU A 3 -56.07 42.47 27.57
N ARG A 4 -55.83 41.17 27.36
CA ARG A 4 -54.53 40.52 27.53
C ARG A 4 -53.79 40.57 26.20
N SER A 5 -52.64 41.25 26.16
CA SER A 5 -51.68 41.22 25.06
C SER A 5 -50.99 39.85 25.02
N LEU A 6 -51.06 39.16 23.89
CA LEU A 6 -50.38 37.89 23.65
C LEU A 6 -49.12 38.18 22.83
N LEU A 7 -47.96 38.17 23.49
CA LEU A 7 -46.66 38.32 22.84
C LEU A 7 -46.24 36.95 22.29
N THR A 8 -46.20 36.80 20.97
CA THR A 8 -45.77 35.56 20.31
C THR A 8 -44.26 35.63 20.08
N PHE A 9 -43.48 34.83 20.81
CA PHE A 9 -42.03 34.68 20.61
C PHE A 9 -41.80 33.63 19.52
N THR A 10 -41.33 34.04 18.34
CA THR A 10 -40.95 33.13 17.25
C THR A 10 -39.48 32.76 17.41
N LEU A 11 -39.19 31.52 17.81
CA LEU A 11 -37.84 30.96 17.89
C LEU A 11 -37.45 30.38 16.52
N THR A 12 -36.59 31.07 15.77
CA THR A 12 -36.01 30.59 14.52
C THR A 12 -34.82 29.67 14.82
N LEU A 13 -35.02 28.36 14.65
CA LEU A 13 -33.96 27.35 14.71
C LEU A 13 -33.25 27.29 13.35
N THR A 14 -32.07 27.90 13.24
CA THR A 14 -31.21 27.76 12.05
C THR A 14 -30.45 26.43 12.14
N LEU A 15 -30.92 25.42 11.41
CA LEU A 15 -30.13 24.21 11.11
C LEU A 15 -28.99 24.61 10.15
N GLY A 16 -27.75 24.65 10.66
CA GLY A 16 -26.57 24.74 9.81
C GLY A 16 -26.33 23.41 9.11
N LEU A 17 -26.65 23.32 7.81
CA LEU A 17 -26.15 22.24 6.97
C LEU A 17 -24.64 22.44 6.74
N CYS A 18 -23.81 21.72 7.50
CA CYS A 18 -22.44 21.46 7.07
C CYS A 18 -22.52 20.52 5.86
N ALA A 19 -22.52 21.09 4.65
CA ALA A 19 -22.30 20.32 3.43
C ALA A 19 -20.83 19.86 3.43
N VAL A 20 -20.58 18.61 3.81
CA VAL A 20 -19.30 17.94 3.52
C VAL A 20 -19.24 17.82 1.99
N SER A 21 -18.41 18.63 1.35
CA SER A 21 -18.10 18.47 -0.07
C SER A 21 -17.48 17.09 -0.26
N ALA A 22 -18.12 16.21 -1.01
CA ALA A 22 -17.50 14.97 -1.45
C ALA A 22 -16.28 15.35 -2.31
N GLN A 23 -15.10 14.85 -1.93
CA GLN A 23 -13.87 15.10 -2.68
C GLN A 23 -13.95 14.32 -4.00
N GLU A 24 -13.79 15.03 -5.12
CA GLU A 24 -13.80 14.44 -6.47
C GLU A 24 -12.84 13.25 -6.55
N GLN A 25 -13.28 12.16 -7.16
CA GLN A 25 -12.53 10.92 -7.29
C GLN A 25 -12.15 10.67 -8.76
N VAL A 26 -10.92 10.24 -9.00
CA VAL A 26 -10.40 9.90 -10.33
C VAL A 26 -9.73 8.52 -10.30
N ALA A 27 -9.70 7.82 -11.43
CA ALA A 27 -9.00 6.54 -11.51
C ALA A 27 -7.48 6.77 -11.39
N LEU A 28 -6.83 6.00 -10.50
CA LEU A 28 -5.39 6.03 -10.30
C LEU A 28 -4.67 5.60 -11.58
N GLN A 29 -3.93 6.54 -12.18
CA GLN A 29 -3.13 6.30 -13.38
C GLN A 29 -1.77 5.75 -12.98
N LEU A 30 -1.40 4.59 -13.53
CA LEU A 30 -0.08 3.98 -13.34
C LEU A 30 0.56 3.69 -14.69
N ASP A 31 1.87 3.86 -14.77
CA ASP A 31 2.67 3.36 -15.89
C ASP A 31 3.02 1.89 -15.62
N LEU A 32 2.31 0.96 -16.29
CA LEU A 32 2.49 -0.46 -16.07
C LEU A 32 3.61 -1.01 -16.98
N PRO A 33 4.56 -1.78 -16.43
CA PRO A 33 5.56 -2.46 -17.24
C PRO A 33 4.91 -3.50 -18.15
N LYS A 34 5.61 -3.86 -19.23
CA LYS A 34 5.19 -4.95 -20.10
C LYS A 34 5.20 -6.27 -19.30
N PRO A 35 4.23 -7.17 -19.54
CA PRO A 35 4.27 -8.50 -18.95
C PRO A 35 5.56 -9.23 -19.34
N LEU A 36 6.31 -9.71 -18.36
CA LEU A 36 7.53 -10.50 -18.57
C LEU A 36 7.32 -12.00 -18.47
N PHE A 37 6.12 -12.45 -18.13
CA PHE A 37 5.85 -13.82 -17.72
C PHE A 37 6.48 -14.88 -18.66
N VAL A 38 7.50 -15.57 -18.17
CA VAL A 38 8.24 -16.57 -18.96
C VAL A 38 7.67 -17.97 -18.68
N GLY A 39 7.16 -18.62 -19.73
CA GLY A 39 6.72 -20.02 -19.70
C GLY A 39 5.29 -20.24 -19.24
N THR A 40 4.90 -21.52 -19.09
CA THR A 40 3.57 -21.91 -18.60
C THR A 40 3.55 -21.82 -17.06
N PRO A 41 2.66 -21.01 -16.44
CA PRO A 41 2.58 -20.92 -14.98
C PRO A 41 2.37 -22.31 -14.37
N ARG A 42 3.18 -22.67 -13.36
CA ARG A 42 2.85 -23.83 -12.51
C ARG A 42 1.67 -23.44 -11.62
N PRO A 43 0.64 -24.30 -11.46
CA PRO A 43 -0.45 -24.00 -10.55
C PRO A 43 0.07 -23.81 -9.12
N ILE A 44 -0.11 -22.62 -8.56
CA ILE A 44 0.16 -22.33 -7.15
C ILE A 44 -1.10 -22.69 -6.36
N LYS A 45 -0.93 -23.46 -5.28
CA LYS A 45 -2.00 -23.78 -4.33
C LYS A 45 -1.60 -23.29 -2.95
N MET A 46 -2.40 -22.38 -2.41
CA MET A 46 -2.20 -21.77 -1.10
C MET A 46 -3.57 -21.48 -0.48
N ALA A 47 -3.65 -21.46 0.85
CA ALA A 47 -4.83 -20.99 1.55
C ALA A 47 -5.11 -19.51 1.25
N ASN A 48 -6.38 -19.13 1.24
CA ASN A 48 -6.84 -17.74 1.05
C ASN A 48 -6.27 -17.05 -0.22
N LEU A 49 -5.93 -17.82 -1.26
CA LEU A 49 -5.43 -17.29 -2.53
C LEU A 49 -6.60 -16.79 -3.40
N GLU A 50 -6.53 -15.53 -3.82
CA GLU A 50 -7.52 -14.97 -4.73
C GLU A 50 -7.48 -15.62 -6.12
N VAL A 51 -8.58 -15.48 -6.87
CA VAL A 51 -8.61 -15.93 -8.27
C VAL A 51 -7.80 -14.95 -9.12
N PHE A 52 -6.74 -15.45 -9.74
CA PHE A 52 -5.89 -14.64 -10.61
C PHE A 52 -6.68 -14.01 -11.77
N SER A 53 -6.45 -12.72 -12.01
CA SER A 53 -7.06 -11.95 -13.09
C SER A 53 -5.99 -11.19 -13.87
N HIS A 54 -6.09 -11.24 -15.20
CA HIS A 54 -5.26 -10.44 -16.11
C HIS A 54 -5.79 -9.00 -16.27
N LYS A 55 -6.84 -8.66 -15.52
CA LYS A 55 -7.45 -7.33 -15.50
C LYS A 55 -7.44 -6.83 -14.07
N ARG A 56 -6.96 -5.60 -13.89
CA ARG A 56 -7.05 -4.86 -12.65
C ARG A 56 -8.26 -3.93 -12.71
N PRO A 57 -9.18 -3.97 -11.74
CA PRO A 57 -10.22 -2.98 -11.62
C PRO A 57 -9.64 -1.58 -11.45
N ASP A 58 -10.37 -0.57 -11.91
CA ASP A 58 -10.02 0.82 -11.62
C ASP A 58 -10.03 1.04 -10.10
N PHE A 59 -8.98 1.67 -9.60
CA PHE A 59 -8.88 2.08 -8.21
C PHE A 59 -9.04 3.60 -8.15
N MET A 60 -10.04 4.06 -7.41
CA MET A 60 -10.39 5.48 -7.35
C MET A 60 -9.61 6.16 -6.22
N VAL A 61 -8.98 7.29 -6.54
CA VAL A 61 -8.25 8.14 -5.59
C VAL A 61 -8.76 9.58 -5.66
N PRO A 62 -8.57 10.40 -4.60
CA PRO A 62 -8.93 11.81 -4.65
C PRO A 62 -8.22 12.55 -5.80
N ALA A 63 -8.94 13.42 -6.49
CA ALA A 63 -8.37 14.31 -7.49
C ALA A 63 -7.20 15.13 -6.90
N GLY A 64 -6.11 15.24 -7.65
CA GLY A 64 -4.87 15.89 -7.20
C GLY A 64 -3.92 14.98 -6.41
N THR A 65 -4.21 13.68 -6.29
CA THR A 65 -3.28 12.67 -5.77
C THR A 65 -2.03 12.60 -6.66
N VAL A 66 -0.85 12.55 -6.04
CA VAL A 66 0.46 12.47 -6.72
C VAL A 66 1.31 11.34 -6.15
N LEU A 67 2.35 10.93 -6.90
CA LEU A 67 3.37 10.00 -6.43
C LEU A 67 4.30 10.70 -5.41
N LEU A 68 4.35 10.17 -4.19
CA LEU A 68 5.13 10.70 -3.07
C LEU A 68 6.44 9.93 -2.83
N SER A 69 6.53 8.66 -3.25
CA SER A 69 7.70 7.81 -2.96
C SER A 69 8.87 7.97 -3.93
N ALA A 70 8.70 8.63 -5.08
CA ALA A 70 9.75 8.74 -6.10
C ALA A 70 11.07 9.26 -5.53
N GLY A 71 12.13 8.45 -5.64
CA GLY A 71 13.49 8.75 -5.17
C GLY A 71 13.62 8.95 -3.65
N LYS A 72 12.63 8.50 -2.86
CA LYS A 72 12.66 8.61 -1.40
C LYS A 72 13.63 7.61 -0.77
N GLU A 73 14.17 7.98 0.38
CA GLU A 73 15.09 7.13 1.14
C GLU A 73 14.40 5.82 1.55
N VAL A 74 15.11 4.72 1.33
CA VAL A 74 14.68 3.38 1.69
C VAL A 74 15.68 2.78 2.68
N THR A 75 15.16 2.14 3.71
CA THR A 75 15.91 1.34 4.69
C THR A 75 15.32 -0.07 4.75
N SER A 76 16.07 -1.04 5.23
CA SER A 76 15.64 -2.44 5.32
C SER A 76 16.03 -3.07 6.65
N SER A 77 15.42 -4.21 6.98
CA SER A 77 15.86 -5.09 8.06
C SER A 77 17.17 -5.81 7.76
N ASP A 78 17.43 -6.05 6.47
CA ASP A 78 18.67 -6.67 5.99
C ASP A 78 19.69 -5.58 5.68
N GLU A 79 20.77 -5.52 6.47
CA GLU A 79 21.86 -4.55 6.28
C GLU A 79 22.72 -4.86 5.04
N PHE A 80 22.65 -6.09 4.52
CA PHE A 80 23.48 -6.56 3.41
C PHE A 80 22.63 -7.28 2.35
N PRO A 81 21.82 -6.53 1.57
CA PRO A 81 21.05 -7.10 0.46
C PRO A 81 21.92 -7.93 -0.49
N VAL A 82 21.38 -9.05 -0.95
CA VAL A 82 22.11 -10.01 -1.80
C VAL A 82 22.25 -9.50 -3.23
N ILE A 83 21.18 -8.89 -3.75
CA ILE A 83 21.08 -8.32 -5.10
C ILE A 83 20.43 -6.93 -5.01
N GLY A 84 20.88 -6.02 -5.86
CA GLY A 84 20.30 -4.70 -6.03
C GLY A 84 20.67 -3.72 -4.93
N GLU A 85 20.10 -2.52 -5.02
CA GLU A 85 20.29 -1.44 -4.05
C GLU A 85 18.95 -1.02 -3.46
N LEU A 86 18.93 -0.49 -2.22
CA LEU A 86 17.70 -0.07 -1.55
C LEU A 86 16.90 0.96 -2.36
N GLY A 87 17.60 1.78 -3.16
CA GLY A 87 16.98 2.78 -4.03
C GLY A 87 16.09 2.18 -5.12
N PHE A 88 16.25 0.91 -5.49
CA PHE A 88 15.40 0.25 -6.50
C PHE A 88 13.93 0.25 -6.09
N VAL A 89 13.65 0.22 -4.78
CA VAL A 89 12.26 0.22 -4.26
C VAL A 89 11.50 1.51 -4.58
N THR A 90 12.18 2.58 -4.99
CA THR A 90 11.56 3.89 -5.30
C THR A 90 12.12 4.57 -6.55
N ASP A 91 12.75 3.82 -7.46
CA ASP A 91 13.43 4.39 -8.63
C ASP A 91 12.54 4.52 -9.87
N GLY A 92 11.33 3.96 -9.85
CA GLY A 92 10.39 3.97 -10.96
C GLY A 92 10.42 2.72 -11.85
N ASP A 93 11.41 1.83 -11.71
CA ASP A 93 11.55 0.61 -12.50
C ASP A 93 10.69 -0.54 -11.94
N LYS A 94 9.48 -0.68 -12.48
CA LYS A 94 8.53 -1.74 -12.11
C LYS A 94 8.80 -3.05 -12.83
N THR A 95 9.77 -3.12 -13.73
CA THR A 95 9.82 -4.18 -14.75
C THR A 95 10.01 -5.57 -14.16
N GLY A 96 10.74 -5.70 -13.04
CA GLY A 96 11.06 -7.00 -12.45
C GLY A 96 11.87 -7.90 -13.37
N MET A 97 12.68 -7.30 -14.26
CA MET A 97 13.72 -8.01 -14.99
C MET A 97 14.80 -8.54 -14.04
N ASP A 98 15.55 -9.55 -14.46
CA ASP A 98 16.67 -10.06 -13.68
C ASP A 98 17.68 -8.94 -13.38
N GLY A 99 17.90 -8.65 -12.09
CA GLY A 99 18.74 -7.55 -11.62
C GLY A 99 18.03 -6.21 -11.40
N SER A 100 16.77 -6.06 -11.80
CA SER A 100 15.90 -4.89 -11.51
C SER A 100 15.01 -5.16 -10.28
N PHE A 101 15.62 -5.64 -9.19
CA PHE A 101 14.96 -5.82 -7.91
C PHE A 101 15.97 -5.81 -6.77
N LEU A 102 15.51 -5.39 -5.60
CA LEU A 102 16.18 -5.59 -4.33
C LEU A 102 15.91 -7.03 -3.85
N GLU A 103 16.94 -7.77 -3.46
CA GLU A 103 16.83 -9.09 -2.81
C GLU A 103 17.34 -9.02 -1.38
N ILE A 104 16.48 -9.36 -0.42
CA ILE A 104 16.82 -9.42 1.01
C ILE A 104 16.59 -10.82 1.56
N GLY A 105 17.28 -11.14 2.66
CA GLY A 105 17.42 -12.47 3.22
C GLY A 105 16.12 -13.20 3.59
N PRO A 106 16.24 -14.44 4.06
CA PRO A 106 15.09 -15.28 4.38
C PRO A 106 14.36 -14.84 5.65
N GLY A 107 13.17 -15.41 5.85
CA GLY A 107 12.31 -15.08 6.99
C GLY A 107 11.58 -13.76 6.80
N THR A 108 10.88 -13.31 7.86
CA THR A 108 10.22 -12.00 7.89
C THR A 108 11.25 -10.88 7.78
N GLN A 109 11.26 -10.22 6.62
CA GLN A 109 12.07 -9.03 6.35
C GLN A 109 11.17 -7.84 6.04
N TRP A 110 11.73 -6.63 6.06
CA TRP A 110 11.02 -5.43 5.66
C TRP A 110 11.87 -4.45 4.88
N VAL A 111 11.17 -3.65 4.06
CA VAL A 111 11.64 -2.39 3.49
C VAL A 111 10.79 -1.25 4.05
N GLN A 112 11.42 -0.10 4.28
CA GLN A 112 10.78 1.09 4.83
C GLN A 112 11.15 2.32 4.01
N ILE A 113 10.12 3.05 3.58
CA ILE A 113 10.23 4.28 2.81
C ILE A 113 9.97 5.47 3.73
N ASP A 114 10.87 6.45 3.73
CA ASP A 114 10.65 7.76 4.37
C ASP A 114 10.13 8.77 3.33
N LEU A 115 8.85 9.12 3.40
CA LEU A 115 8.24 10.11 2.49
C LEU A 115 8.79 11.54 2.71
N GLY A 116 9.52 11.76 3.80
CA GLY A 116 10.11 13.04 4.24
C GLY A 116 9.16 13.87 5.10
N ALA A 117 7.85 13.73 4.91
CA ALA A 117 6.83 14.43 5.70
C ALA A 117 5.54 13.61 5.82
N SER A 118 4.83 13.82 6.93
CA SER A 118 3.55 13.17 7.21
C SER A 118 2.46 13.68 6.26
N SER A 119 1.94 12.77 5.43
CA SER A 119 1.04 13.09 4.31
C SER A 119 -0.20 12.18 4.34
N PRO A 120 -1.40 12.66 3.98
CA PRO A 120 -2.55 11.79 3.76
C PRO A 120 -2.31 10.87 2.55
N LEU A 121 -2.31 9.57 2.78
CA LEU A 121 -2.03 8.55 1.77
C LEU A 121 -3.33 8.05 1.12
N ALA A 122 -3.35 7.98 -0.21
CA ALA A 122 -4.49 7.50 -0.98
C ALA A 122 -4.35 6.01 -1.34
N ALA A 123 -3.19 5.61 -1.84
CA ALA A 123 -2.92 4.24 -2.26
C ALA A 123 -1.44 3.91 -2.11
N ILE A 124 -1.12 2.64 -1.95
CA ILE A 124 0.24 2.10 -2.07
C ILE A 124 0.18 1.01 -3.14
N VAL A 125 1.07 1.07 -4.12
CA VAL A 125 1.19 0.04 -5.16
C VAL A 125 2.55 -0.60 -5.06
N VAL A 126 2.59 -1.92 -4.95
CA VAL A 126 3.82 -2.70 -4.84
C VAL A 126 3.98 -3.61 -6.05
N TRP A 127 5.22 -3.70 -6.53
CA TRP A 127 5.67 -4.75 -7.42
C TRP A 127 6.78 -5.50 -6.71
N HIS A 128 6.53 -6.76 -6.37
CA HIS A 128 7.61 -7.70 -6.09
C HIS A 128 8.09 -8.33 -7.41
N PHE A 129 9.03 -9.27 -7.35
CA PHE A 129 9.48 -9.98 -8.56
C PHE A 129 8.32 -10.73 -9.23
N HIS A 130 8.10 -10.44 -10.52
CA HIS A 130 6.91 -10.91 -11.24
C HIS A 130 7.18 -11.49 -12.65
N SER A 131 8.45 -11.71 -13.04
CA SER A 131 8.75 -12.40 -14.30
C SER A 131 8.40 -13.89 -14.29
N GLN A 132 8.09 -14.43 -13.11
CA GLN A 132 7.59 -15.79 -12.87
C GLN A 132 6.46 -15.76 -11.84
N ALA A 133 5.47 -16.64 -11.97
CA ALA A 133 4.39 -16.76 -10.97
C ALA A 133 4.96 -17.13 -9.61
N ARG A 134 4.70 -16.28 -8.62
CA ARG A 134 4.97 -16.54 -7.21
C ARG A 134 4.01 -15.76 -6.32
N VAL A 135 3.91 -16.19 -5.08
CA VAL A 135 3.19 -15.50 -4.00
C VAL A 135 4.21 -15.23 -2.90
N TYR A 136 4.27 -14.01 -2.39
CA TYR A 136 5.06 -13.67 -1.20
C TYR A 136 4.27 -14.02 0.06
N HIS A 137 4.92 -14.70 1.00
CA HIS A 137 4.30 -15.07 2.26
C HIS A 137 4.23 -13.87 3.19
N ASP A 138 3.20 -13.83 4.04
CA ASP A 138 3.02 -12.85 5.11
C ASP A 138 3.18 -11.41 4.62
N PHE A 139 2.58 -11.07 3.48
CA PHE A 139 2.71 -9.75 2.93
C PHE A 139 1.90 -8.75 3.76
N ILE A 140 2.61 -7.82 4.39
CA ILE A 140 2.02 -6.87 5.34
C ILE A 140 2.46 -5.46 4.96
N VAL A 141 1.51 -4.53 4.93
CA VAL A 141 1.78 -3.10 4.75
C VAL A 141 1.33 -2.34 5.98
N GLN A 142 2.28 -1.66 6.61
CA GLN A 142 2.04 -0.79 7.75
C GLN A 142 2.50 0.63 7.46
N VAL A 143 1.85 1.59 8.11
CA VAL A 143 2.22 3.01 8.04
C VAL A 143 2.28 3.63 9.43
N SER A 144 3.17 4.61 9.62
CA SER A 144 3.30 5.36 10.87
C SER A 144 4.00 6.72 10.66
N ASP A 145 3.86 7.62 11.63
CA ASP A 145 4.72 8.80 11.76
C ASP A 145 6.00 8.52 12.60
N ASP A 146 6.09 7.35 13.23
CA ASP A 146 7.25 6.89 14.00
C ASP A 146 8.17 6.03 13.13
N LYS A 147 9.41 6.49 12.91
CA LYS A 147 10.43 5.78 12.10
C LYS A 147 10.70 4.36 12.59
N THR A 148 10.47 4.10 13.88
CA THR A 148 10.73 2.80 14.51
C THR A 148 9.53 1.88 14.53
N PHE A 149 8.34 2.35 14.12
CA PHE A 149 7.08 1.61 14.15
C PHE A 149 6.75 1.06 15.55
N LYS A 150 7.07 1.80 16.62
CA LYS A 150 6.70 1.43 18.00
C LYS A 150 5.36 2.01 18.40
N THR A 151 4.95 3.12 17.77
CA THR A 151 3.73 3.85 18.10
C THR A 151 2.99 4.28 16.84
N GLY A 152 1.68 4.51 16.95
CA GLY A 152 0.86 5.03 15.85
C GLY A 152 0.82 4.16 14.58
N VAL A 153 1.10 2.86 14.72
CA VAL A 153 1.16 1.93 13.58
C VAL A 153 -0.26 1.59 13.12
N THR A 154 -0.50 1.76 11.82
CA THR A 154 -1.74 1.32 11.15
C THR A 154 -1.40 0.26 10.13
N THR A 155 -1.99 -0.92 10.25
CA THR A 155 -1.92 -1.99 9.24
C THR A 155 -2.97 -1.73 8.16
N LEU A 156 -2.51 -1.63 6.91
CA LEU A 156 -3.36 -1.39 5.73
C LEU A 156 -3.65 -2.66 4.94
N TYR A 157 -2.75 -3.64 5.00
CA TYR A 157 -2.87 -4.93 4.35
C TYR A 157 -2.09 -5.99 5.13
N ASN A 158 -2.62 -7.20 5.28
CA ASN A 158 -1.96 -8.30 5.98
C ASN A 158 -2.51 -9.66 5.53
N THR A 159 -1.65 -10.46 4.89
CA THR A 159 -1.95 -11.85 4.47
C THR A 159 -1.43 -12.94 5.42
N ASP A 160 -0.76 -12.57 6.51
CA ASP A 160 -0.24 -13.46 7.57
C ASP A 160 -1.39 -13.97 8.45
N ASP A 161 -2.08 -15.03 8.01
CA ASP A 161 -3.29 -15.54 8.67
C ASP A 161 -3.00 -16.31 9.97
N ASP A 162 -1.78 -16.84 10.14
CA ASP A 162 -1.35 -17.60 11.31
C ASP A 162 -0.46 -16.79 12.29
N ASN A 163 -0.21 -15.50 11.98
CA ASN A 163 0.63 -14.60 12.76
C ASN A 163 2.08 -15.08 12.88
N SER A 164 2.59 -15.78 11.88
CA SER A 164 3.96 -16.31 11.86
C SER A 164 5.02 -15.20 11.75
N SER A 165 4.66 -14.02 11.22
CA SER A 165 5.51 -12.82 11.23
C SER A 165 5.39 -11.98 12.52
N ALA A 166 4.56 -12.41 13.48
CA ALA A 166 4.39 -11.79 14.80
C ALA A 166 3.94 -10.30 14.77
N LEU A 167 3.22 -9.88 13.72
CA LEU A 167 2.71 -8.52 13.51
C LEU A 167 1.18 -8.41 13.59
N GLY A 168 0.53 -9.47 14.10
CA GLY A 168 -0.91 -9.65 14.17
C GLY A 168 -1.44 -10.51 13.02
N ALA A 169 -2.46 -11.33 13.30
CA ALA A 169 -3.10 -12.16 12.29
C ALA A 169 -3.91 -11.31 11.28
N GLY A 170 -3.57 -11.47 10.01
CA GLY A 170 -4.19 -10.89 8.85
C GLY A 170 -5.47 -11.59 8.39
N LYS A 171 -6.17 -10.94 7.46
CA LYS A 171 -7.38 -11.49 6.81
C LYS A 171 -7.40 -11.21 5.31
N ASP A 172 -6.42 -10.47 4.81
CA ASP A 172 -6.35 -10.16 3.40
C ASP A 172 -5.93 -11.39 2.61
N VAL A 173 -6.37 -11.43 1.35
CA VAL A 173 -6.15 -12.57 0.46
C VAL A 173 -4.70 -12.59 -0.03
N ASN A 174 -4.14 -13.79 -0.13
CA ASN A 174 -2.90 -13.99 -0.88
C ASN A 174 -3.16 -13.77 -2.37
N TYR A 175 -2.11 -13.40 -3.12
CA TYR A 175 -2.22 -13.13 -4.55
C TYR A 175 -0.95 -13.51 -5.32
N ILE A 176 -1.13 -13.86 -6.59
CA ILE A 176 -0.02 -14.14 -7.51
C ILE A 176 0.51 -12.82 -8.06
N GLU A 177 1.81 -12.63 -7.97
CA GLU A 177 2.50 -11.46 -8.50
C GLU A 177 2.36 -11.34 -10.02
N SER A 178 2.26 -10.10 -10.51
CA SER A 178 2.20 -9.78 -11.93
C SER A 178 2.71 -8.37 -12.20
N ASN A 179 2.88 -8.04 -13.48
CA ASN A 179 3.24 -6.71 -13.93
C ASN A 179 2.21 -5.62 -13.57
N MET A 180 1.00 -6.00 -13.10
CA MET A 180 -0.03 -5.05 -12.68
C MET A 180 0.15 -4.50 -11.26
N GLY A 181 1.05 -5.12 -10.47
CA GLY A 181 1.29 -4.82 -9.07
C GLY A 181 0.08 -5.11 -8.17
N ARG A 182 0.26 -4.96 -6.86
CA ARG A 182 -0.83 -4.99 -5.86
C ARG A 182 -1.12 -3.58 -5.38
N ILE A 183 -2.38 -3.18 -5.48
CA ILE A 183 -2.86 -1.94 -4.85
C ILE A 183 -3.33 -2.26 -3.42
N VAL A 184 -2.86 -1.46 -2.47
CA VAL A 184 -3.31 -1.38 -1.09
C VAL A 184 -4.00 -0.03 -0.88
N ASP A 185 -5.26 -0.06 -0.44
CA ASP A 185 -6.04 1.13 -0.13
C ASP A 185 -5.58 1.74 1.20
N ALA A 186 -5.03 2.95 1.14
CA ALA A 186 -4.55 3.64 2.33
C ALA A 186 -5.64 4.48 3.03
N LYS A 187 -6.83 4.63 2.43
CA LYS A 187 -8.02 5.26 3.02
C LYS A 187 -7.80 6.65 3.61
N GLY A 188 -6.87 7.44 3.04
CA GLY A 188 -6.53 8.76 3.56
C GLY A 188 -5.69 8.74 4.83
N THR A 189 -5.17 7.58 5.25
CA THR A 189 -4.37 7.43 6.48
C THR A 189 -3.17 8.36 6.39
N LYS A 190 -2.99 9.18 7.42
CA LYS A 190 -1.88 10.13 7.49
C LYS A 190 -0.66 9.45 8.09
N ALA A 191 0.46 9.46 7.37
CA ALA A 191 1.72 8.89 7.82
C ALA A 191 2.92 9.48 7.08
N ARG A 192 4.11 9.36 7.66
CA ARG A 192 5.40 9.69 7.03
C ARG A 192 6.14 8.46 6.52
N TYR A 193 6.06 7.35 7.24
CA TYR A 193 6.79 6.13 6.92
C TYR A 193 5.82 5.05 6.45
N VAL A 194 6.23 4.36 5.40
CA VAL A 194 5.55 3.15 4.88
C VAL A 194 6.51 2.00 5.04
N ARG A 195 6.09 0.91 5.67
CA ARG A 195 6.90 -0.30 5.84
C ARG A 195 6.15 -1.50 5.30
N LEU A 196 6.83 -2.26 4.45
CA LEU A 196 6.32 -3.45 3.79
C LEU A 196 7.13 -4.64 4.30
N TYR A 197 6.43 -5.69 4.69
CA TYR A 197 7.01 -6.93 5.19
C TYR A 197 6.67 -8.09 4.26
N SER A 198 7.56 -9.06 4.19
CA SER A 198 7.34 -10.35 3.53
C SER A 198 8.20 -11.44 4.18
N ASN A 199 7.80 -12.70 4.06
CA ASN A 199 8.42 -13.86 4.69
C ASN A 199 8.84 -14.94 3.67
N GLY A 200 9.62 -14.54 2.67
CA GLY A 200 9.98 -15.39 1.53
C GLY A 200 8.85 -15.51 0.51
N ASN A 201 8.94 -16.51 -0.37
CA ASN A 201 7.92 -16.74 -1.40
C ASN A 201 7.78 -18.22 -1.80
N THR A 202 6.79 -18.52 -2.64
CA THR A 202 6.50 -19.90 -3.08
C THR A 202 7.56 -20.54 -3.98
N SER A 203 8.61 -19.81 -4.40
CA SER A 203 9.69 -20.31 -5.26
C SER A 203 11.01 -20.49 -4.52
N ASN A 204 11.29 -19.66 -3.51
CA ASN A 204 12.48 -19.74 -2.64
C ASN A 204 12.26 -18.98 -1.32
N GLU A 205 13.22 -19.05 -0.41
CA GLU A 205 13.11 -18.47 0.93
C GLU A 205 13.34 -16.95 0.96
N LEU A 206 13.69 -16.30 -0.16
CA LEU A 206 14.13 -14.90 -0.22
C LEU A 206 12.97 -13.93 -0.51
N ASN A 207 13.22 -12.65 -0.21
CA ASN A 207 12.27 -11.56 -0.40
C ASN A 207 12.73 -10.64 -1.53
N HIS A 208 11.82 -10.19 -2.41
CA HIS A 208 12.19 -9.34 -3.54
C HIS A 208 11.24 -8.18 -3.74
N TYR A 209 11.77 -6.98 -3.89
CA TYR A 209 11.01 -5.77 -4.19
C TYR A 209 11.54 -5.14 -5.47
N CYS A 210 10.66 -4.92 -6.45
CA CYS A 210 10.99 -4.21 -7.67
C CYS A 210 10.73 -2.71 -7.51
N GLU A 211 9.54 -2.33 -7.04
CA GLU A 211 9.15 -0.92 -6.89
C GLU A 211 7.99 -0.80 -5.89
N VAL A 212 7.94 0.31 -5.17
CA VAL A 212 6.81 0.71 -4.32
C VAL A 212 6.44 2.17 -4.59
N GLU A 213 5.25 2.34 -5.13
CA GLU A 213 4.66 3.66 -5.39
C GLU A 213 3.66 4.04 -4.29
N VAL A 214 3.97 5.09 -3.53
CA VAL A 214 3.09 5.63 -2.50
C VAL A 214 2.42 6.88 -3.03
N PHE A 215 1.10 6.86 -3.14
CA PHE A 215 0.29 7.95 -3.65
C PHE A 215 -0.43 8.69 -2.52
N GLY A 216 -0.52 10.01 -2.62
CA GLY A 216 -1.26 10.80 -1.64
C GLY A 216 -1.31 12.28 -1.96
N THR A 217 -1.71 13.07 -0.96
CA THR A 217 -1.64 14.54 -1.03
C THR A 217 -0.31 14.99 -0.45
N PRO A 218 0.47 15.84 -1.15
CA PRO A 218 1.71 16.37 -0.61
C PRO A 218 1.49 17.06 0.74
N ALA A 219 2.43 16.89 1.67
CA ALA A 219 2.47 17.71 2.88
C ALA A 219 2.52 19.20 2.49
N LYS A 220 1.76 20.02 3.23
CA LYS A 220 1.77 21.49 3.08
C LYS A 220 3.02 22.10 3.67
#